data_AF-A0AAU1BN90-F1
#
_entry.id   AF-A0AAU1BN90-F1
#
_cell.length_a   1.000
_cell.length_b   1.000
_cell.length_c   1.000
_cell.angle_alpha   90.00
_cell.angle_beta   90.00
_cell.angle_gamma   90.00
#
_symmetry.space_group_name_H-M   'P 1'
#
loop_
_entity.id
_entity.type
_entity.pdbx_description
1 polymer ?
#
loop_
_entity_poly.entity_id
_entity_poly.type
_entity_poly.pdbx_seq_one_letter_code
_entity_poly.pdbx_strand_id
1 'polypeptide(L)'
;MRDRIVRALCWVLALLAPWTRWHKPAGRHSAAFFADQHTTADQPEPVSVWRAPWQGPSAETVREIFREGAGLPHLQRERSWAAAFAEIGVDYDHPTTNITPVRAGAHA
;
A
#
# COMPACT_ATOMS: atom_id res chain seq x y z
N MET A 1 35.64 -38.04 -22.19
CA MET A 1 34.71 -39.07 -21.66
C MET A 1 33.54 -38.45 -20.87
N ARG A 2 33.82 -37.50 -19.98
CA ARG A 2 32.81 -36.82 -19.14
C ARG A 2 31.65 -36.20 -19.95
N ASP A 3 31.94 -35.61 -21.10
CA ASP A 3 30.92 -34.97 -21.94
C ASP A 3 29.93 -35.95 -22.56
N ARG A 4 30.34 -37.20 -22.83
CA ARG A 4 29.45 -38.24 -23.35
C ARG A 4 28.47 -38.71 -22.27
N ILE A 5 28.95 -38.80 -21.02
CA ILE A 5 28.13 -39.16 -19.87
C ILE A 5 27.09 -38.06 -19.61
N VAL A 6 27.51 -36.78 -19.61
CA VAL A 6 26.59 -35.65 -19.43
C VAL A 6 25.53 -35.61 -20.52
N ARG A 7 25.91 -35.81 -21.79
CA ARG A 7 24.96 -35.83 -22.92
C ARG A 7 23.95 -36.97 -22.81
N ALA A 8 24.40 -38.16 -22.44
CA ALA A 8 23.52 -39.31 -22.24
C ALA A 8 22.55 -39.08 -21.07
N LEU A 9 23.03 -38.51 -19.96
CA LEU A 9 22.19 -38.18 -18.80
C LEU A 9 21.12 -37.15 -19.14
N CYS A 10 21.49 -36.08 -19.87
CA CYS A 10 20.54 -35.07 -20.32
C CYS A 10 19.45 -35.66 -21.23
N TRP A 11 19.81 -36.58 -22.14
CA TRP A 11 18.86 -37.27 -23.02
C TRP A 11 17.88 -38.15 -22.25
N VAL A 12 18.37 -38.93 -21.29
CA VAL A 12 17.54 -39.78 -20.45
C VAL A 12 16.59 -38.94 -19.59
N LEU A 13 17.07 -37.83 -19.01
CA LEU A 13 16.23 -36.92 -18.23
C LEU A 13 15.16 -36.20 -19.09
N ALA A 14 15.49 -35.84 -20.33
CA ALA A 14 14.52 -35.23 -21.26
C ALA A 14 13.43 -36.21 -21.74
N LEU A 15 13.71 -37.51 -21.72
CA LEU A 15 12.73 -38.56 -22.03
C LEU A 15 11.85 -38.93 -20.82
N LEU A 16 12.43 -38.91 -19.61
CA LEU A 16 11.74 -39.32 -18.38
C LEU A 16 10.93 -38.21 -17.71
N ALA A 17 11.14 -36.94 -18.06
CA ALA A 17 10.43 -35.81 -17.46
C ALA A 17 9.44 -35.16 -18.46
N PRO A 18 8.13 -35.51 -18.43
CA PRO A 18 7.10 -34.80 -19.19
C PRO A 18 7.06 -33.29 -18.87
N TRP A 19 7.59 -32.92 -17.72
CA TRP A 19 7.57 -31.58 -17.13
C TRP A 19 8.56 -30.63 -17.82
N THR A 20 9.52 -31.17 -18.57
CA THR A 20 10.40 -30.37 -19.44
C THR A 20 9.75 -30.04 -20.80
N ARG A 21 8.69 -30.75 -21.17
CA ARG A 21 7.85 -30.48 -22.35
C ARG A 21 6.56 -29.74 -21.99
N TRP A 22 6.41 -29.30 -20.75
CA TRP A 22 5.33 -28.38 -20.41
C TRP A 22 5.63 -27.06 -21.10
N HIS A 23 4.90 -26.79 -22.18
CA HIS A 23 4.58 -25.44 -22.61
C HIS A 23 4.12 -24.71 -21.35
N LYS A 24 5.04 -23.99 -20.70
CA LYS A 24 4.67 -23.09 -19.62
C LYS A 24 3.60 -22.19 -20.24
N PRO A 25 2.37 -22.17 -19.70
CA PRO A 25 1.43 -21.13 -20.09
C PRO A 25 2.17 -19.81 -19.90
N ALA A 26 2.09 -18.98 -20.94
CA ALA A 26 2.88 -17.77 -21.03
C ALA A 26 2.67 -16.97 -19.73
N GLY A 27 3.77 -16.70 -19.03
CA GLY A 27 3.69 -16.16 -17.67
C GLY A 27 2.97 -14.81 -17.62
N ARG A 28 2.70 -14.30 -16.42
CA ARG A 28 2.06 -12.98 -16.19
C ARG A 28 2.79 -11.78 -16.80
N HIS A 29 3.96 -12.00 -17.41
CA HIS A 29 4.76 -11.00 -18.13
C HIS A 29 4.91 -11.32 -19.62
N SER A 30 4.08 -12.20 -20.16
CA SER A 30 4.12 -12.55 -21.58
C SER A 30 3.26 -11.61 -22.41
N ALA A 31 3.63 -11.42 -23.67
CA ALA A 31 2.86 -10.62 -24.63
C ALA A 31 1.41 -11.13 -24.78
N ALA A 32 1.20 -12.45 -24.72
CA ALA A 32 -0.13 -13.05 -24.75
C ALA A 32 -1.00 -12.62 -23.56
N PHE A 33 -0.43 -12.56 -22.35
CA PHE A 33 -1.14 -12.10 -21.15
C PHE A 33 -1.56 -10.62 -21.23
N PHE A 34 -0.73 -9.77 -21.86
CA PHE A 34 -1.10 -8.37 -22.09
C PHE A 34 -2.16 -8.21 -23.20
N ALA A 35 -2.11 -9.04 -24.25
CA ALA A 35 -3.11 -9.05 -25.30
C ALA A 35 -4.51 -9.45 -24.78
N ASP A 36 -4.59 -10.44 -23.89
CA ASP A 36 -5.84 -10.84 -23.24
C ASP A 36 -6.39 -9.77 -22.28
N GLN A 37 -5.50 -9.09 -21.53
CA GLN A 37 -5.93 -7.98 -20.66
C GLN A 37 -6.50 -6.79 -21.44
N HIS A 38 -5.95 -6.47 -22.60
CA HIS A 38 -6.50 -5.43 -23.47
C HIS A 38 -7.92 -5.74 -23.94
N THR A 39 -8.26 -7.03 -24.09
CA THR A 39 -9.59 -7.48 -24.53
C THR A 39 -10.63 -7.40 -23.41
N THR A 40 -10.20 -7.36 -22.14
CA THR A 40 -11.07 -7.38 -20.95
C THR A 40 -11.33 -5.97 -20.37
N ALA A 41 -10.84 -4.91 -21.02
CA ALA A 41 -10.90 -3.53 -20.53
C ALA A 41 -12.29 -2.87 -20.56
N ASP A 42 -13.32 -3.53 -21.10
CA ASP A 42 -14.70 -3.00 -21.19
C ASP A 42 -15.53 -3.16 -19.90
N GLN A 43 -14.98 -3.82 -18.87
CA GLN A 43 -15.62 -3.91 -17.55
C GLN A 43 -15.11 -2.76 -16.67
N PRO A 44 -16.00 -1.94 -16.06
CA PRO A 44 -15.55 -0.92 -15.11
C PRO A 44 -14.86 -1.61 -13.93
N GLU A 45 -13.54 -1.45 -13.83
CA GLU A 45 -12.79 -1.99 -12.69
C GLU A 45 -13.35 -1.38 -11.39
N PRO A 46 -13.55 -2.18 -10.34
CA PRO A 46 -13.90 -1.65 -9.03
C PRO A 46 -12.82 -0.65 -8.60
N VAL A 47 -13.23 0.54 -8.19
CA VAL A 47 -12.31 1.60 -7.73
C VAL A 47 -11.55 1.08 -6.52
N SER A 48 -10.30 0.68 -6.75
CA SER A 48 -9.42 0.24 -5.68
C SER A 48 -9.09 1.43 -4.78
N VAL A 49 -9.38 1.31 -3.49
CA VAL A 49 -8.98 2.28 -2.47
C VAL A 49 -7.46 2.52 -2.43
N TRP A 50 -6.68 1.59 -2.99
CA TRP A 50 -5.22 1.68 -3.13
C TRP A 50 -4.76 2.46 -4.36
N ARG A 51 -5.66 2.77 -5.30
CA ARG A 51 -5.37 3.64 -6.46
C ARG A 51 -5.77 5.09 -6.21
N ALA A 52 -6.60 5.36 -5.20
CA ALA A 52 -6.95 6.71 -4.83
C ALA A 52 -5.72 7.43 -4.22
N PRO A 53 -5.46 8.69 -4.59
CA PRO A 53 -4.48 9.51 -3.89
C PRO A 53 -4.80 9.56 -2.39
N TRP A 54 -3.77 9.59 -1.54
CA TRP A 54 -3.93 9.77 -0.11
C TRP A 54 -4.75 11.03 0.19
N GLN A 55 -5.83 10.89 0.95
CA GLN A 55 -6.76 11.97 1.28
C GLN A 55 -6.45 12.66 2.61
N GLY A 56 -5.38 12.25 3.30
CA GLY A 56 -4.99 12.86 4.57
C GLY A 56 -4.31 14.23 4.40
N PRO A 57 -3.97 14.89 5.51
CA PRO A 57 -3.37 16.23 5.48
C PRO A 57 -2.04 16.25 4.74
N SER A 58 -1.72 17.42 4.19
CA SER A 58 -0.44 17.62 3.51
C SER A 58 0.73 17.51 4.49
N ALA A 59 1.90 17.11 3.99
CA ALA A 59 3.12 17.06 4.81
C ALA A 59 3.54 18.44 5.34
N GLU A 60 3.19 19.52 4.63
CA GLU A 60 3.45 20.89 5.06
C GLU A 60 2.61 21.25 6.29
N THR A 61 1.30 21.00 6.24
CA THR A 61 0.38 21.20 7.36
C THR A 61 0.83 20.44 8.61
N VAL A 62 1.22 19.18 8.45
CA VAL A 62 1.70 18.36 9.58
C VAL A 62 2.99 18.93 10.20
N ARG A 63 3.92 19.42 9.37
CA ARG A 63 5.18 20.02 9.85
C ARG A 63 4.95 21.34 10.60
N GLU A 64 3.97 22.13 10.17
CA GLU A 64 3.59 23.37 10.83
C GLU A 64 3.08 23.10 12.25
N ILE A 65 2.13 22.16 12.40
CA ILE A 65 1.60 21.72 13.70
C ILE A 65 2.75 21.31 14.65
N PHE A 66 3.70 20.51 14.17
CA PHE A 66 4.83 20.09 15.01
C PHE A 66 5.75 21.25 15.38
N ARG A 67 5.97 22.21 14.47
CA ARG A 67 6.83 23.37 14.70
C ARG A 67 6.29 24.29 15.78
N GLU A 68 4.98 24.55 15.78
CA GLU A 68 4.32 25.43 16.75
C GLU A 68 4.47 24.92 18.20
N GLY A 69 4.43 23.60 18.40
CA GLY A 69 4.57 23.00 19.72
C GLY A 69 6.01 22.78 20.20
N ALA A 70 7.03 22.94 19.36
CA ALA A 70 8.40 22.49 19.63
C ALA A 70 9.04 23.11 20.90
N GLY A 71 8.61 24.31 21.30
CA GLY A 71 9.10 25.00 22.50
C GLY A 71 8.37 24.66 23.81
N LEU A 72 7.29 23.90 23.76
CA LEU A 72 6.45 23.60 24.92
C LEU A 72 7.02 22.44 25.76
N PRO A 73 6.77 22.43 27.08
CA PRO A 73 7.00 21.26 27.92
C PRO A 73 6.29 20.03 27.36
N HIS A 74 6.90 18.84 27.49
CA HIS A 74 6.44 17.60 26.86
C HIS A 74 4.92 17.41 26.90
N LEU A 75 4.32 17.37 28.11
CA LEU A 75 2.89 17.11 28.24
C LEU A 75 2.01 18.19 27.58
N GLN A 76 2.44 19.45 27.61
CA GLN A 76 1.70 20.56 27.01
C GLN A 76 1.83 20.55 25.48
N ARG A 77 3.01 20.19 24.98
CA ARG A 77 3.28 19.98 23.56
C ARG A 77 2.39 18.89 22.97
N GLU A 78 2.35 17.72 23.61
CA GLU A 78 1.52 16.62 23.11
C GLU A 78 0.03 16.96 23.12
N ARG A 79 -0.45 17.67 24.15
CA ARG A 79 -1.84 18.17 24.20
C ARG A 79 -2.11 19.20 23.11
N SER A 80 -1.15 20.08 22.83
CA SER A 80 -1.24 21.07 21.74
C SER A 80 -1.34 20.40 20.38
N TRP A 81 -0.50 19.38 20.13
CA TRP A 81 -0.54 18.62 18.88
C TRP A 81 -1.84 17.85 18.74
N ALA A 82 -2.29 17.17 19.79
CA ALA A 82 -3.56 16.45 19.77
C ALA A 82 -4.74 17.36 19.43
N ALA A 83 -4.78 18.58 20.00
CA ALA A 83 -5.80 19.56 19.69
C ALA A 83 -5.74 20.01 18.22
N ALA A 84 -4.55 20.33 17.71
CA ALA A 84 -4.36 20.75 16.32
C ALA A 84 -4.71 19.65 15.31
N PHE A 85 -4.39 18.38 15.60
CA PHE A 85 -4.78 17.24 14.78
C PHE A 85 -6.30 16.99 14.82
N ALA A 86 -6.93 17.14 15.99
CA ALA A 86 -8.38 17.02 16.12
C ALA A 86 -9.14 18.08 15.31
N GLU A 87 -8.62 19.31 15.21
CA GLU A 87 -9.20 20.39 14.40
C GLU A 87 -9.22 20.05 12.90
N ILE A 88 -8.23 19.29 12.41
CA ILE A 88 -8.18 18.82 11.01
C ILE A 88 -8.81 17.43 10.83
N GLY A 89 -9.49 16.91 11.85
CA GLY A 89 -10.18 15.61 11.81
C GLY A 89 -9.24 14.40 11.79
N VAL A 90 -8.00 14.57 12.22
CA VAL A 90 -7.01 13.50 12.33
C VAL A 90 -6.93 13.03 13.77
N ASP A 91 -7.12 11.73 13.97
CA ASP A 91 -6.94 11.12 15.29
C ASP A 91 -5.44 11.04 15.60
N TYR A 92 -5.01 11.77 16.63
CA TYR A 92 -3.64 11.77 17.12
C TYR A 92 -3.58 10.94 18.40
N ASP A 93 -2.86 9.82 18.34
CA ASP A 93 -2.75 8.83 19.42
C ASP A 93 -1.89 9.34 20.58
N HIS A 94 -2.38 10.37 21.24
CA HIS A 94 -1.90 10.82 22.53
C HIS A 94 -3.12 10.92 23.46
N PRO A 95 -3.09 10.32 24.67
CA PRO A 95 -4.21 10.35 25.58
C PRO A 95 -4.49 11.79 26.03
N THR A 96 -5.39 12.47 25.32
CA THR A 96 -5.99 13.71 25.77
C THR A 96 -6.97 13.36 26.87
N THR A 97 -6.56 13.58 28.12
CA THR A 97 -7.44 13.49 29.28
C THR A 97 -8.75 14.26 29.00
N ASN A 98 -9.87 13.55 28.85
CA ASN A 98 -11.25 14.05 28.82
C ASN A 98 -11.48 15.37 28.04
N ILE A 99 -11.53 15.30 26.72
CA ILE A 99 -12.24 16.30 25.90
C ILE A 99 -13.62 15.73 25.55
N THR A 100 -14.56 15.87 26.50
CA THR A 100 -15.99 15.76 26.19
C THR A 100 -16.32 16.87 25.17
N PRO A 101 -17.09 16.61 24.10
CA PRO A 101 -17.43 17.64 23.13
C PRO A 101 -18.24 18.76 23.81
N VAL A 102 -17.65 19.96 23.94
CA VAL A 102 -18.26 21.16 24.54
C VAL A 102 -19.30 21.83 23.63
N ARG A 103 -19.59 21.28 22.44
CA ARG A 103 -20.55 21.91 21.52
C ARG A 103 -21.54 20.93 20.92
N ALA A 104 -22.45 20.44 21.76
CA ALA A 104 -23.77 20.01 21.33
C ALA A 104 -24.81 20.98 21.91
N GLY A 105 -25.38 21.83 21.06
CA GLY A 105 -26.56 22.65 21.40
C GLY A 105 -26.38 24.16 21.28
N ALA A 106 -26.24 24.66 20.05
CA ALA A 106 -26.63 26.04 19.73
C ALA A 106 -26.88 26.19 18.22
N HIS A 107 -27.89 25.48 17.70
CA HIS A 107 -28.54 25.86 16.45
C HIS A 107 -30.03 25.46 16.49
N ALA A 108 -30.85 26.52 16.47
CA ALA A 108 -32.25 26.65 16.03
C ALA A 108 -33.32 25.69 16.60
#